data_AF-A0A482RKH4-F1
#
_entry.id   AF-A0A482RKH4-F1
#
_cell.length_a   1.000
_cell.length_b   1.000
_cell.length_c   1.000
_cell.angle_alpha   90.00
_cell.angle_beta   90.00
_cell.angle_gamma   90.00
#
_symmetry.space_group_name_H-M   'P 1'
#
loop_
_entity.id
_entity.type
_entity.pdbx_description
1 polymer ?
#
loop_
_entity_poly.entity_id
_entity_poly.type
_entity_poly.pdbx_seq_one_letter_code
_entity_poly.pdbx_strand_id
1 'polypeptide(L)'
;MVCACVCLCVCMHAHVRARISVRTRCDAMRCVHALCSRCVARLTCHLPNPPPHADGDPTHVWYPSIVYFKVYEDVVVYFSLLLSVVVIGLVANRIPAARRFLHRRFLVPCLPKWFTLWPHGMCVGEASVLAVVAALYVYWFWYWSFGYPRIAQEAAGMLDRNPTLQTAARVLGHMTTLTMSLLTFPMARNSVWESVFGMPFERAVKYHRALGRLTWLLVTLHMVLWDIKWAKEGTLGNNVVTVSNLIIANTNDGTESTHADNFTVVIVEFVCVPCCAPHAPRACV
;
A
#
# COMPACT_ATOMS: atom_id res chain seq x y z
N MET A 1 18.77 -2.38 -8.47
CA MET A 1 17.77 -3.17 -7.72
C MET A 1 16.54 -2.36 -7.26
N VAL A 2 16.32 -1.13 -7.76
CA VAL A 2 15.17 -0.27 -7.37
C VAL A 2 13.97 -0.40 -8.34
N CYS A 3 14.16 -1.00 -9.53
CA CYS A 3 13.12 -1.05 -10.57
C CYS A 3 12.00 -2.09 -10.35
N ALA A 4 12.18 -3.11 -9.50
CA ALA A 4 11.22 -4.21 -9.42
C ALA A 4 10.04 -3.97 -8.44
N CYS A 5 10.12 -2.99 -7.55
CA CYS A 5 9.06 -2.73 -6.54
C CYS A 5 7.99 -1.73 -7.01
N VAL A 6 8.07 -1.17 -8.21
CA VAL A 6 7.18 -0.09 -8.69
C VAL A 6 5.82 -0.62 -9.20
N CYS A 7 5.63 -1.94 -9.35
CA CYS A 7 4.38 -2.51 -9.89
C CYS A 7 3.24 -2.75 -8.87
N LEU A 8 3.40 -2.44 -7.58
CA LEU A 8 2.30 -2.54 -6.61
C LEU A 8 1.47 -1.25 -6.60
N CYS A 9 0.66 -1.08 -7.64
CA CYS A 9 -0.36 -0.03 -7.71
C CYS A 9 -1.51 -0.34 -6.74
N VAL A 10 -1.55 0.39 -5.63
CA VAL A 10 -2.68 0.43 -4.69
C VAL A 10 -3.84 1.18 -5.35
N CYS A 11 -5.00 0.53 -5.43
CA CYS A 11 -6.24 1.08 -6.00
C CYS A 11 -7.21 1.52 -4.87
N MET A 12 -7.30 2.82 -4.55
CA MET A 12 -8.19 3.41 -3.53
C MET A 12 -8.59 4.89 -3.80
N HIS A 13 -9.88 5.19 -3.95
CA HIS A 13 -10.44 6.48 -4.41
C HIS A 13 -10.26 7.69 -3.49
N ALA A 14 -9.46 8.68 -3.89
CA ALA A 14 -9.55 10.07 -3.41
C ALA A 14 -9.67 11.03 -4.60
N HIS A 15 -10.60 11.98 -4.54
CA HIS A 15 -10.89 12.90 -5.65
C HIS A 15 -10.22 14.26 -5.44
N VAL A 16 -9.21 14.55 -6.26
CA VAL A 16 -8.90 15.93 -6.67
C VAL A 16 -9.30 16.03 -8.15
N ARG A 17 -10.45 16.66 -8.43
CA ARG A 17 -10.98 16.78 -9.80
C ARG A 17 -10.27 17.91 -10.54
N ALA A 18 -9.18 17.61 -11.23
CA ALA A 18 -8.66 18.48 -12.29
C ALA A 18 -9.29 18.05 -13.62
N ARG A 19 -10.15 18.91 -14.21
CA ARG A 19 -10.80 18.64 -15.50
C ARG A 19 -9.88 19.13 -16.61
N ILE A 20 -9.03 18.26 -17.13
CA ILE A 20 -8.20 18.56 -18.31
C ILE A 20 -8.91 17.98 -19.53
N SER A 21 -9.50 18.85 -20.37
CA SER A 21 -10.01 18.47 -21.68
C SER A 21 -8.83 18.33 -22.64
N VAL A 22 -8.37 17.10 -22.87
CA VAL A 22 -7.35 16.83 -23.88
C VAL A 22 -8.04 16.43 -25.17
N ARG A 23 -8.03 17.31 -26.18
CA ARG A 23 -8.49 17.02 -27.53
C ARG A 23 -7.31 16.39 -28.29
N THR A 24 -7.04 15.11 -28.10
CA THR A 24 -5.95 14.43 -28.83
C THR A 24 -6.41 14.02 -30.24
N ARG A 25 -5.70 14.50 -31.27
CA ARG A 25 -5.65 13.82 -32.58
C ARG A 25 -4.77 12.58 -32.43
N CYS A 26 -5.22 11.47 -33.02
CA CYS A 26 -4.83 10.11 -32.66
C CYS A 26 -3.54 9.57 -33.31
N ASP A 27 -2.58 10.42 -33.70
CA ASP A 27 -1.54 9.97 -34.66
C ASP A 27 -0.14 9.67 -34.09
N ALA A 28 0.11 9.80 -32.77
CA ALA A 28 1.49 9.69 -32.24
C ALA A 28 1.75 8.57 -31.20
N MET A 29 0.82 7.63 -30.96
CA MET A 29 0.94 6.66 -29.84
C MET A 29 1.06 5.18 -30.25
N ARG A 30 1.75 4.86 -31.36
CA ARG A 30 1.88 3.47 -31.85
C ARG A 30 3.02 2.64 -31.21
N CYS A 31 4.08 3.25 -30.65
CA CYS A 31 5.23 2.47 -30.15
C CYS A 31 5.15 2.07 -28.67
N VAL A 32 4.53 2.86 -27.79
CA VAL A 32 4.41 2.52 -26.35
C VAL A 32 3.27 1.52 -26.11
N HIS A 33 2.31 1.43 -27.03
CA HIS A 33 1.16 0.54 -26.91
C HIS A 33 1.54 -0.94 -27.13
N ALA A 34 2.55 -1.27 -27.93
CA ALA A 34 2.84 -2.67 -28.32
C ALA A 34 3.45 -3.54 -27.20
N LEU A 35 4.17 -2.94 -26.24
CA LEU A 35 4.75 -3.66 -25.09
C LEU A 35 3.79 -3.71 -23.88
N CYS A 36 2.95 -2.68 -23.71
CA CYS A 36 1.93 -2.67 -22.66
C CYS A 36 0.69 -3.49 -23.05
N SER A 37 0.33 -3.54 -24.35
CA SER A 37 -0.87 -4.25 -24.81
C SER A 37 -0.79 -5.76 -24.68
N ARG A 38 0.39 -6.39 -24.67
CA ARG A 38 0.46 -7.86 -24.48
C ARG A 38 0.23 -8.31 -23.03
N CYS A 39 0.57 -7.48 -22.04
CA CYS A 39 0.22 -7.76 -20.63
C CYS A 39 -1.17 -7.23 -20.26
N VAL A 40 -1.56 -6.07 -20.82
CA VAL A 40 -2.87 -5.47 -20.54
C VAL A 40 -4.00 -6.16 -21.32
N ALA A 41 -3.77 -6.74 -22.51
CA ALA A 41 -4.82 -7.49 -23.24
C ALA A 41 -5.27 -8.78 -22.54
N ARG A 42 -4.55 -9.25 -21.51
CA ARG A 42 -5.02 -10.35 -20.65
C ARG A 42 -5.74 -9.89 -19.38
N LEU A 43 -5.70 -8.59 -19.08
CA LEU A 43 -6.29 -7.96 -17.89
C LEU A 43 -7.36 -6.91 -18.25
N THR A 44 -7.52 -6.55 -19.53
CA THR A 44 -8.77 -5.99 -20.01
C THR A 44 -9.81 -7.07 -19.80
N CYS A 45 -10.62 -6.88 -18.76
CA CYS A 45 -11.91 -7.51 -18.64
C CYS A 45 -12.48 -7.67 -20.05
N HIS A 46 -12.93 -8.88 -20.36
CA HIS A 46 -13.94 -9.09 -21.38
C HIS A 46 -15.17 -8.25 -20.97
N LEU A 47 -15.10 -6.94 -21.18
CA LEU A 47 -16.28 -6.19 -21.50
C LEU A 47 -16.70 -6.78 -22.85
N PRO A 48 -17.87 -7.43 -22.92
CA PRO A 48 -18.36 -7.93 -24.18
C PRO A 48 -18.28 -6.78 -25.18
N ASN A 49 -17.68 -7.05 -26.35
CA ASN A 49 -17.75 -6.09 -27.44
C ASN A 49 -19.21 -5.65 -27.53
N PRO A 50 -19.51 -4.34 -27.48
CA PRO A 50 -20.88 -3.90 -27.67
C PRO A 50 -21.38 -4.57 -28.95
N PRO A 51 -22.58 -5.17 -28.93
CA PRO A 51 -23.10 -5.91 -30.06
C PRO A 51 -22.97 -5.05 -31.33
N PRO A 52 -22.63 -5.64 -32.48
CA PRO A 52 -22.57 -4.89 -33.73
C PRO A 52 -23.92 -4.23 -33.94
N HIS A 53 -23.95 -2.90 -33.76
CA HIS A 53 -25.16 -2.11 -33.87
C HIS A 53 -25.66 -2.20 -35.31
N ALA A 54 -26.65 -3.06 -35.52
CA ALA A 54 -27.64 -2.83 -36.56
C ALA A 54 -28.40 -1.55 -36.17
N ASP A 55 -28.68 -0.72 -37.17
CA ASP A 55 -29.65 0.36 -37.13
C ASP A 55 -29.14 1.69 -36.56
N GLY A 56 -28.52 2.48 -37.45
CA GLY A 56 -29.07 3.78 -37.91
C GLY A 56 -29.51 4.86 -36.91
N ASP A 57 -29.32 4.74 -35.61
CA ASP A 57 -29.74 5.73 -34.62
C ASP A 57 -28.83 6.97 -34.64
N PRO A 58 -29.30 8.14 -35.14
CA PRO A 58 -28.51 9.36 -35.20
C PRO A 58 -28.26 9.99 -33.82
N THR A 59 -28.72 9.38 -32.72
CA THR A 59 -28.53 9.87 -31.36
C THR A 59 -27.34 9.27 -30.62
N HIS A 60 -26.42 8.58 -31.32
CA HIS A 60 -25.18 8.08 -30.73
C HIS A 60 -24.24 9.23 -30.33
N VAL A 61 -24.50 9.81 -29.16
CA VAL A 61 -23.65 10.81 -28.52
C VAL A 61 -22.38 10.11 -28.07
N TRP A 62 -21.28 10.37 -28.77
CA TRP A 62 -19.95 9.99 -28.32
C TRP A 62 -19.69 10.66 -26.96
N TYR A 63 -19.81 9.89 -25.88
CA TYR A 63 -19.35 10.35 -24.59
C TYR A 63 -17.82 10.46 -24.67
N PRO A 64 -17.24 11.66 -24.49
CA PRO A 64 -15.80 11.79 -24.48
C PRO A 64 -15.25 10.89 -23.37
N SER A 65 -14.24 10.07 -23.67
CA SER A 65 -13.58 9.23 -22.68
C SER A 65 -12.99 10.12 -21.59
N ILE A 66 -13.65 10.17 -20.43
CA ILE A 66 -13.19 10.95 -19.30
C ILE A 66 -12.04 10.17 -18.65
N VAL A 67 -10.82 10.63 -18.85
CA VAL A 67 -9.65 10.08 -18.13
C VAL A 67 -9.64 10.68 -16.72
N TYR A 68 -9.78 9.82 -15.71
CA TYR A 68 -9.71 10.22 -14.31
C TYR A 68 -8.28 10.08 -13.80
N PHE A 69 -7.61 11.21 -13.54
CA PHE A 69 -6.34 11.21 -12.83
C PHE A 69 -6.61 11.08 -11.33
N LYS A 70 -6.04 10.02 -10.74
CA LYS A 70 -6.25 9.65 -9.35
C LYS A 70 -4.96 9.87 -8.58
N VAL A 71 -4.95 10.90 -7.74
CA VAL A 71 -3.80 11.23 -6.89
C VAL A 71 -4.10 10.77 -5.49
N TYR A 72 -3.20 9.96 -4.96
CA TYR A 72 -3.26 9.36 -3.64
C TYR A 72 -2.35 10.14 -2.72
N GLU A 73 -2.92 10.85 -1.75
CA GLU A 73 -2.15 11.72 -0.85
C GLU A 73 -1.10 10.92 -0.06
N ASP A 74 -1.49 9.76 0.47
CA ASP A 74 -0.64 8.83 1.19
C ASP A 74 0.55 8.35 0.33
N VAL A 75 0.30 8.02 -0.94
CA VAL A 75 1.33 7.65 -1.91
C VAL A 75 2.28 8.83 -2.16
N VAL A 76 1.75 10.03 -2.38
CA VAL A 76 2.57 11.24 -2.61
C VAL A 76 3.45 11.53 -1.40
N VAL A 77 2.91 11.47 -0.17
CA VAL A 77 3.67 11.68 1.07
C VAL A 77 4.76 10.62 1.22
N TYR A 78 4.44 9.35 1.02
CA TYR A 78 5.40 8.25 1.13
C TYR A 78 6.55 8.37 0.11
N PHE A 79 6.24 8.62 -1.16
CA PHE A 79 7.28 8.78 -2.19
C PHE A 79 8.07 10.08 -2.04
N SER A 80 7.46 11.14 -1.51
CA SER A 80 8.18 12.37 -1.18
C SER A 80 9.19 12.14 -0.05
N LEU A 81 8.80 11.36 0.96
CA LEU A 81 9.72 10.92 2.02
C LEU A 81 10.88 10.11 1.43
N LEU A 82 10.59 9.10 0.59
CA LEU A 82 11.63 8.32 -0.11
C LEU A 82 12.60 9.20 -0.89
N LEU A 83 12.06 10.14 -1.67
CA LEU A 83 12.86 11.06 -2.46
C LEU A 83 13.73 11.95 -1.56
N SER A 84 13.18 12.46 -0.45
CA SER A 84 13.93 13.28 0.51
C SER A 84 15.12 12.53 1.10
N VAL A 85 14.96 11.23 1.42
CA VAL A 85 16.04 10.38 1.92
C VAL A 85 17.14 10.23 0.88
N VAL A 86 16.77 10.02 -0.39
CA VAL A 86 17.73 9.93 -1.49
C VAL A 86 18.49 11.24 -1.66
N VAL A 87 17.79 12.38 -1.65
CA VAL A 87 18.41 13.71 -1.77
C VAL A 87 19.37 13.98 -0.61
N ILE A 88 18.95 13.69 0.64
CA ILE A 88 19.82 13.80 1.82
C ILE A 88 21.05 12.91 1.66
N GLY A 89 20.88 11.69 1.14
CA GLY A 89 21.98 10.78 0.87
C GLY A 89 22.98 11.30 -0.15
N LEU A 90 22.49 11.90 -1.25
CA LEU A 90 23.33 12.54 -2.26
C LEU A 90 24.08 13.75 -1.69
N VAL A 91 23.41 14.59 -0.91
CA VAL A 91 24.01 15.76 -0.27
C VAL A 91 25.08 15.34 0.74
N ALA A 92 24.79 14.35 1.59
CA ALA A 92 25.75 13.81 2.55
C ALA A 92 27.00 13.21 1.86
N ASN A 93 26.82 12.59 0.69
CA ASN A 93 27.94 12.05 -0.07
C ASN A 93 28.81 13.14 -0.72
N ARG A 94 28.21 14.25 -1.16
CA ARG A 94 28.94 15.37 -1.80
C ARG A 94 29.58 16.33 -0.81
N ILE A 95 29.00 16.50 0.38
CA ILE A 95 29.41 17.50 1.37
C ILE A 95 29.90 16.79 2.64
N PRO A 96 31.23 16.65 2.86
CA PRO A 96 31.79 15.96 4.03
C PRO A 96 31.35 16.55 5.38
N ALA A 97 31.07 17.86 5.43
CA ALA A 97 30.53 18.51 6.63
C ALA A 97 29.14 17.97 6.99
N ALA A 98 28.24 17.80 6.01
CA ALA A 98 26.91 17.25 6.22
C ALA A 98 26.97 15.79 6.71
N ARG A 99 27.86 14.98 6.12
CA ARG A 99 28.10 13.60 6.59
C ARG A 99 28.61 13.56 8.03
N ARG A 100 29.62 14.36 8.38
CA ARG A 100 30.14 14.46 9.75
C ARG A 100 29.06 14.88 10.75
N PHE A 101 28.18 15.79 10.34
CA PHE A 101 27.04 16.20 11.16
C PHE A 101 26.06 15.06 11.42
N LEU A 102 25.61 14.36 10.36
CA LEU A 102 24.70 13.21 10.50
C LEU A 102 25.30 12.08 11.35
N HIS A 103 26.62 11.86 11.23
CA HIS A 103 27.33 10.81 11.95
C HIS A 103 27.73 11.23 13.37
N ARG A 104 27.51 12.48 13.76
CA ARG A 104 27.79 12.96 15.13
C ARG A 104 26.96 12.14 16.11
N ARG A 105 27.63 11.50 17.07
CA ARG A 105 26.98 10.70 18.12
C ARG A 105 26.76 11.55 19.36
N PHE A 106 25.60 11.39 19.98
CA PHE A 106 25.31 11.92 21.31
C PHE A 106 24.86 10.79 22.22
N LEU A 107 25.19 10.92 23.49
CA LEU A 107 24.76 9.98 24.53
C LEU A 107 23.30 10.28 24.87
N VAL A 108 22.50 9.22 24.96
CA VAL A 108 21.10 9.30 25.38
C VAL A 108 21.03 8.77 26.82
N PRO A 109 21.07 9.64 27.84
CA PRO A 109 21.16 9.20 29.24
C PRO A 109 19.83 8.68 29.80
N CYS A 110 18.75 8.62 29.02
CA CYS A 110 17.40 8.51 29.56
C CYS A 110 16.91 7.09 29.87
N LEU A 111 17.66 6.03 29.58
CA LEU A 111 17.21 4.65 29.80
C LEU A 111 18.25 3.79 30.54
N PRO A 112 17.83 2.92 31.46
CA PRO A 112 18.72 1.96 32.10
C PRO A 112 19.37 1.04 31.05
N LYS A 113 20.66 0.72 31.23
CA LYS A 113 21.52 0.00 30.25
C LYS A 113 20.92 -1.31 29.71
N TRP A 114 20.15 -2.02 30.52
CA TRP A 114 19.50 -3.28 30.15
C TRP A 114 18.28 -3.11 29.23
N PHE A 115 17.74 -1.89 29.12
CA PHE A 115 16.63 -1.54 28.22
C PHE A 115 17.03 -0.52 27.15
N THR A 116 18.29 -0.07 27.14
CA THR A 116 18.74 0.96 26.20
C THR A 116 18.95 0.35 24.82
N LEU A 117 18.16 0.78 23.82
CA LEU A 117 18.42 0.43 22.42
C LEU A 117 19.77 0.99 21.92
N TRP A 118 20.29 2.02 22.61
CA TRP A 118 21.45 2.84 22.25
C TRP A 118 22.58 2.82 23.29
N PRO A 119 23.18 1.65 23.63
CA PRO A 119 24.22 1.58 24.66
C PRO A 119 25.48 2.39 24.34
N HIS A 120 25.73 2.69 23.06
CA HIS A 120 26.88 3.46 22.56
C HIS A 120 26.49 4.85 22.04
N GLY A 121 25.30 5.34 22.42
CA GLY A 121 24.73 6.57 21.89
C GLY A 121 24.04 6.42 20.53
N MET A 122 23.37 7.50 20.13
CA MET A 122 22.59 7.62 18.91
C MET A 122 23.25 8.67 18.00
N CYS A 123 23.36 8.40 16.69
CA CYS A 123 23.82 9.45 15.77
C CYS A 123 22.68 10.40 15.39
N VAL A 124 23.01 11.62 14.99
CA VAL A 124 22.03 12.62 14.55
C VAL A 124 21.18 12.10 13.38
N GLY A 125 21.77 11.38 12.43
CA GLY A 125 21.06 10.79 11.30
C GLY A 125 20.07 9.69 11.70
N GLU A 126 20.44 8.86 12.68
CA GLU A 126 19.53 7.85 13.22
C GLU A 126 18.38 8.50 13.99
N ALA A 127 18.67 9.51 14.81
CA ALA A 127 17.66 10.27 15.53
C ALA A 127 16.68 10.96 14.57
N SER A 128 17.17 11.57 13.49
CA SER A 128 16.32 12.24 12.51
C SER A 128 15.45 11.25 11.75
N VAL A 129 15.98 10.09 11.34
CA VAL A 129 15.18 9.03 10.71
C VAL A 129 14.09 8.53 11.65
N LEU A 130 14.42 8.27 12.92
CA LEU A 130 13.43 7.84 13.92
C LEU A 130 12.34 8.91 14.14
N ALA A 131 12.72 10.18 14.21
CA ALA A 131 11.77 11.29 14.35
C ALA A 131 10.86 11.41 13.12
N VAL A 132 11.40 11.30 11.91
CA VAL A 132 10.63 11.36 10.66
C VAL A 132 9.70 10.15 10.53
N VAL A 133 10.17 8.95 10.88
CA VAL A 133 9.32 7.75 10.92
C VAL A 133 8.21 7.94 11.95
N ALA A 134 8.50 8.43 13.15
CA ALA A 134 7.48 8.69 14.15
C ALA A 134 6.45 9.73 13.67
N ALA A 135 6.89 10.82 13.06
CA ALA A 135 6.01 11.83 12.46
C ALA A 135 5.14 11.23 11.35
N LEU A 136 5.71 10.36 10.51
CA LEU A 136 4.97 9.64 9.48
C LEU A 136 3.90 8.73 10.09
N TYR A 137 4.21 7.98 11.15
CA TYR A 137 3.22 7.15 11.86
C TYR A 137 2.06 7.99 12.42
N VAL A 138 2.37 9.13 13.03
CA VAL A 138 1.35 10.04 13.57
C VAL A 138 0.48 10.60 12.45
N TYR A 139 1.08 11.09 11.38
CA TYR A 139 0.36 11.59 10.20
C TYR A 139 -0.50 10.49 9.57
N TRP A 140 0.05 9.29 9.36
CA TRP A 140 -0.66 8.17 8.74
C TRP A 140 -1.86 7.74 9.57
N PHE A 141 -1.67 7.60 10.87
CA PHE A 141 -2.77 7.26 11.79
C PHE A 141 -3.84 8.34 11.78
N TRP A 142 -3.47 9.61 11.88
CA TRP A 142 -4.40 10.74 11.85
C TRP A 142 -5.16 10.81 10.51
N TYR A 143 -4.45 10.69 9.39
CA TYR A 143 -5.02 10.76 8.05
C TYR A 143 -6.05 9.65 7.84
N TRP A 144 -5.71 8.40 8.13
CA TRP A 144 -6.63 7.29 7.94
C TRP A 144 -7.77 7.24 8.96
N SER A 145 -7.57 7.77 10.18
CA SER A 145 -8.62 7.80 11.21
C SER A 145 -9.59 8.95 11.02
N PHE A 146 -9.10 10.13 10.62
CA PHE A 146 -9.88 11.38 10.65
C PHE A 146 -9.77 12.18 9.34
N GLY A 147 -8.57 12.26 8.75
CA GLY A 147 -8.31 13.08 7.56
C GLY A 147 -8.95 12.54 6.27
N TYR A 148 -9.29 11.25 6.23
CA TYR A 148 -9.84 10.57 5.07
C TYR A 148 -11.30 10.15 5.31
N PRO A 149 -12.26 11.08 5.15
CA PRO A 149 -13.65 10.88 5.55
C PRO A 149 -14.35 9.77 4.77
N ARG A 150 -13.80 9.37 3.62
CA ARG A 150 -14.38 8.33 2.77
C ARG A 150 -14.53 6.99 3.47
N ILE A 151 -13.59 6.58 4.33
CA ILE A 151 -13.74 5.31 5.06
C ILE A 151 -14.96 5.35 5.97
N ALA A 152 -15.15 6.47 6.69
CA ALA A 152 -16.30 6.66 7.55
C ALA A 152 -17.60 6.78 6.75
N GLN A 153 -17.57 7.48 5.60
CA GLN A 153 -18.72 7.62 4.71
C GLN A 153 -19.12 6.31 4.05
N GLU A 154 -18.17 5.47 3.64
CA GLU A 154 -18.45 4.14 3.10
C GLU A 154 -19.04 3.23 4.17
N ALA A 155 -18.48 3.26 5.39
CA ALA A 155 -19.05 2.52 6.50
C ALA A 155 -20.49 2.98 6.80
N ALA A 156 -20.75 4.30 6.84
CA ALA A 156 -22.09 4.83 7.08
C ALA A 156 -23.06 4.58 5.91
N GLY A 157 -22.59 4.70 4.67
CA GLY A 157 -23.38 4.58 3.45
C GLY A 157 -23.79 3.14 3.13
N MET A 158 -23.01 2.14 3.59
CA MET A 158 -23.36 0.72 3.46
C MET A 158 -24.35 0.23 4.52
N LEU A 159 -24.99 1.13 5.29
CA LEU A 159 -25.84 0.77 6.44
C LEU A 159 -25.13 -0.20 7.40
N ASP A 160 -23.82 -0.03 7.57
CA ASP A 160 -23.02 -0.88 8.43
C ASP A 160 -23.54 -0.79 9.86
N ARG A 161 -23.77 -1.94 10.49
CA ARG A 161 -24.20 -2.01 11.89
C ARG A 161 -23.09 -1.59 12.84
N ASN A 162 -21.82 -1.77 12.44
CA ASN A 162 -20.65 -1.50 13.27
C ASN A 162 -19.60 -0.64 12.53
N PRO A 163 -19.93 0.60 12.14
CA PRO A 163 -19.06 1.43 11.29
C PRO A 163 -17.73 1.81 11.97
N THR A 164 -17.72 1.87 13.31
CA THR A 164 -16.51 2.14 14.10
C THR A 164 -15.52 0.98 14.05
N LEU A 165 -15.99 -0.27 14.13
CA LEU A 165 -15.14 -1.46 14.00
C LEU A 165 -14.58 -1.57 12.59
N GLN A 166 -15.40 -1.34 11.55
CA GLN A 166 -14.93 -1.31 10.17
C GLN A 166 -13.85 -0.24 9.96
N THR A 167 -14.07 0.97 10.46
CA THR A 167 -13.10 2.06 10.34
C THR A 167 -11.79 1.71 11.05
N ALA A 168 -11.86 1.23 12.30
CA ALA A 168 -10.69 0.82 13.06
C ALA A 168 -9.91 -0.32 12.38
N ALA A 169 -10.60 -1.34 11.87
CA ALA A 169 -9.98 -2.44 11.12
C ALA A 169 -9.24 -1.90 9.88
N ARG A 170 -9.87 -1.02 9.09
CA ARG A 170 -9.24 -0.42 7.91
C ARG A 170 -8.03 0.45 8.26
N VAL A 171 -8.12 1.27 9.31
CA VAL A 171 -6.99 2.07 9.80
C VAL A 171 -5.80 1.17 10.13
N LEU A 172 -6.01 0.09 10.88
CA LEU A 172 -4.94 -0.85 11.21
C LEU A 172 -4.37 -1.57 9.98
N GLY A 173 -5.20 -1.84 8.97
CA GLY A 173 -4.73 -2.34 7.68
C GLY A 173 -3.76 -1.36 7.02
N HIS A 174 -4.12 -0.08 6.97
CA HIS A 174 -3.23 0.97 6.44
C HIS A 174 -1.96 1.15 7.27
N MET A 175 -2.05 1.10 8.60
CA MET A 175 -0.86 1.11 9.47
C MET A 175 0.05 -0.08 9.18
N THR A 176 -0.52 -1.28 8.98
CA THR A 176 0.22 -2.50 8.62
C THR A 176 0.96 -2.30 7.29
N THR A 177 0.30 -1.77 6.26
CA THR A 177 0.95 -1.53 4.95
C THR A 177 2.12 -0.56 5.06
N LEU A 178 1.98 0.50 5.86
CA LEU A 178 3.08 1.42 6.14
C LEU A 178 4.23 0.68 6.83
N THR A 179 3.97 -0.08 7.88
CA THR A 179 5.01 -0.85 8.60
C THR A 179 5.70 -1.85 7.68
N MET A 180 4.96 -2.57 6.83
CA MET A 180 5.50 -3.49 5.83
C MET A 180 6.39 -2.78 4.80
N SER A 181 6.00 -1.59 4.36
CA SER A 181 6.86 -0.79 3.48
C SER A 181 8.16 -0.40 4.18
N LEU A 182 8.09 -0.06 5.48
CA LEU A 182 9.25 0.32 6.28
C LEU A 182 10.19 -0.86 6.57
N LEU A 183 9.68 -2.10 6.59
CA LEU A 183 10.49 -3.32 6.73
C LEU A 183 11.51 -3.48 5.61
N THR A 184 11.23 -2.92 4.43
CA THR A 184 12.10 -3.07 3.26
C THR A 184 13.40 -2.27 3.34
N PHE A 185 13.46 -1.20 4.15
CA PHE A 185 14.64 -0.34 4.21
C PHE A 185 15.88 -1.01 4.81
N PRO A 186 15.79 -1.74 5.94
CA PRO A 186 16.94 -2.41 6.54
C PRO A 186 17.24 -3.83 5.98
N MET A 187 16.81 -4.18 4.76
CA MET A 187 16.95 -5.56 4.25
C MET A 187 18.37 -5.93 3.77
N ALA A 188 19.19 -4.96 3.36
CA ALA A 188 20.49 -5.23 2.75
C ALA A 188 21.68 -4.67 3.54
N ARG A 189 22.77 -5.45 3.61
CA ARG A 189 24.08 -4.97 4.06
C ARG A 189 24.60 -3.91 3.09
N ASN A 190 25.35 -2.91 3.59
CA ASN A 190 25.82 -1.77 2.80
C ASN A 190 24.68 -0.97 2.16
N SER A 191 23.52 -0.91 2.81
CA SER A 191 22.42 -0.09 2.33
C SER A 191 22.79 1.39 2.38
N VAL A 192 22.13 2.19 1.54
CA VAL A 192 22.27 3.65 1.53
C VAL A 192 22.11 4.21 2.95
N TRP A 193 21.25 3.61 3.77
CA TRP A 193 20.99 4.01 5.16
C TRP A 193 22.22 4.00 6.06
N GLU A 194 23.02 2.94 5.98
CA GLU A 194 24.23 2.79 6.78
C GLU A 194 25.25 3.88 6.40
N SER A 195 25.46 4.07 5.10
CA SER A 195 26.42 5.05 4.59
C SER A 195 26.01 6.51 4.86
N VAL A 196 24.72 6.81 4.70
CA VAL A 196 24.18 8.18 4.78
C VAL A 196 23.96 8.61 6.22
N PHE A 197 23.26 7.80 7.01
CA PHE A 197 22.85 8.18 8.37
C PHE A 197 23.84 7.73 9.46
N GLY A 198 24.83 6.90 9.13
CA GLY A 198 25.82 6.41 10.10
C GLY A 198 25.25 5.39 11.08
N MET A 199 24.13 4.76 10.71
CA MET A 199 23.49 3.71 11.48
C MET A 199 24.24 2.39 11.26
N PRO A 200 24.78 1.75 12.32
CA PRO A 200 25.46 0.47 12.17
C PRO A 200 24.47 -0.64 11.79
N PHE A 201 24.89 -1.57 10.95
CA PHE A 201 24.03 -2.63 10.42
C PHE A 201 23.38 -3.48 11.53
N GLU A 202 24.09 -3.77 12.62
CA GLU A 202 23.57 -4.54 13.76
C GLU A 202 22.34 -3.86 14.39
N ARG A 203 22.29 -2.52 14.34
CA ARG A 203 21.17 -1.73 14.86
C ARG A 203 20.03 -1.64 13.86
N ALA A 204 20.34 -1.50 12.57
CA ALA A 204 19.34 -1.60 11.51
C ALA A 204 18.59 -2.93 11.57
N VAL A 205 19.28 -4.05 11.85
CA VAL A 205 18.66 -5.36 12.06
C VAL A 205 17.74 -5.39 13.29
N LYS A 206 18.11 -4.71 14.39
CA LYS A 206 17.23 -4.58 15.56
C LYS A 206 15.94 -3.82 15.21
N TYR A 207 16.05 -2.74 14.43
CA TYR A 207 14.88 -2.01 13.93
C TYR A 207 14.02 -2.86 12.99
N HIS A 208 14.62 -3.61 12.08
CA HIS A 208 13.90 -4.54 11.21
C HIS A 208 13.10 -5.55 12.03
N ARG A 209 13.70 -6.16 13.06
CA ARG A 209 12.99 -7.10 13.95
C ARG A 209 11.86 -6.41 14.73
N ALA A 210 12.07 -5.18 15.21
CA ALA A 210 11.05 -4.41 15.92
C ALA A 210 9.87 -4.08 14.99
N LEU A 211 10.14 -3.60 13.77
CA LEU A 211 9.12 -3.37 12.74
C LEU A 211 8.42 -4.67 12.33
N GLY A 212 9.12 -5.80 12.34
CA GLY A 212 8.54 -7.10 12.03
C GLY A 212 7.53 -7.54 13.09
N ARG A 213 7.89 -7.38 14.37
CA ARG A 213 6.95 -7.60 15.49
C ARG A 213 5.76 -6.64 15.43
N LEU A 214 5.99 -5.37 15.12
CA LEU A 214 4.93 -4.37 14.97
C LEU A 214 3.99 -4.73 13.82
N THR A 215 4.51 -5.18 12.68
CA THR A 215 3.71 -5.65 11.53
C THR A 215 2.81 -6.80 11.95
N TRP A 216 3.36 -7.81 12.62
CA TRP A 216 2.59 -8.94 13.13
C TRP A 216 1.51 -8.52 14.12
N LEU A 217 1.80 -7.57 15.02
CA LEU A 217 0.81 -7.03 15.95
C LEU A 217 -0.32 -6.30 15.21
N LEU A 218 0.01 -5.40 14.27
CA LEU A 218 -0.97 -4.60 13.54
C LEU A 218 -1.83 -5.47 12.61
N VAL A 219 -1.25 -6.44 11.90
CA VAL A 219 -2.01 -7.34 11.02
C VAL A 219 -2.91 -8.28 11.84
N THR A 220 -2.43 -8.76 12.99
CA THR A 220 -3.25 -9.59 13.88
C THR A 220 -4.44 -8.79 14.39
N LEU A 221 -4.21 -7.56 14.86
CA LEU A 221 -5.28 -6.71 15.35
C LEU A 221 -6.25 -6.32 14.22
N HIS A 222 -5.75 -6.07 13.01
CA HIS A 222 -6.56 -5.86 11.81
C HIS A 222 -7.51 -7.05 11.54
N MET A 223 -6.99 -8.28 11.56
CA MET A 223 -7.80 -9.48 11.36
C MET A 223 -8.80 -9.71 12.49
N VAL A 224 -8.37 -9.58 13.75
CA VAL A 224 -9.24 -9.76 14.92
C VAL A 224 -10.40 -8.77 14.93
N LEU A 225 -10.19 -7.51 14.52
CA LEU A 225 -11.29 -6.54 14.42
C LEU A 225 -12.31 -6.92 13.35
N TRP A 226 -11.87 -7.47 12.20
CA TRP A 226 -12.77 -8.00 11.18
C TRP A 226 -13.54 -9.21 11.68
N ASP A 227 -12.87 -10.16 12.34
CA ASP A 227 -13.53 -11.35 12.90
C ASP A 227 -14.58 -10.97 13.95
N ILE A 228 -14.27 -10.02 14.84
CA ILE A 228 -15.23 -9.49 15.83
C ILE A 228 -16.41 -8.81 15.13
N LYS A 229 -16.15 -8.02 14.09
CA LYS A 229 -17.20 -7.34 13.32
C LYS A 229 -18.15 -8.38 12.70
N TRP A 230 -17.61 -9.33 11.95
CA TRP A 230 -18.40 -10.37 11.28
C TRP A 230 -19.13 -11.29 12.28
N ALA A 231 -18.53 -11.57 13.45
CA ALA A 231 -19.20 -12.31 14.51
C ALA A 231 -20.44 -11.56 15.03
N LYS A 232 -20.35 -10.23 15.21
CA LYS A 232 -21.48 -9.39 15.63
C LYS A 232 -22.58 -9.28 14.57
N GLU A 233 -22.21 -9.43 13.31
CA GLU A 233 -23.14 -9.38 12.17
C GLU A 233 -23.72 -10.74 11.80
N GLY A 234 -23.19 -11.84 12.35
CA GLY A 234 -23.60 -13.19 12.01
C GLY A 234 -23.04 -13.68 10.66
N THR A 235 -22.10 -12.96 10.07
CA THR A 235 -21.53 -13.24 8.73
C THR A 235 -20.16 -13.93 8.79
N LEU A 236 -19.61 -14.16 9.99
CA LEU A 236 -18.28 -14.76 10.18
C LEU A 236 -18.12 -16.11 9.48
N GLY A 237 -19.08 -17.02 9.65
CA GLY A 237 -19.01 -18.35 9.06
C GLY A 237 -18.93 -18.32 7.53
N ASN A 238 -19.71 -17.44 6.90
CA ASN A 238 -19.62 -17.20 5.46
C ASN A 238 -18.23 -16.64 5.10
N ASN A 239 -17.82 -15.54 5.73
CA ASN A 239 -16.60 -14.82 5.36
C ASN A 239 -15.29 -15.59 5.59
N VAL A 240 -15.29 -16.57 6.51
CA VAL A 240 -14.13 -17.46 6.74
C VAL A 240 -14.05 -18.57 5.68
N VAL A 241 -15.19 -19.03 5.15
CA VAL A 241 -15.25 -20.19 4.24
C VAL A 241 -15.33 -19.77 2.77
N THR A 242 -15.92 -18.61 2.47
CA THR A 242 -16.12 -18.14 1.10
C THR A 242 -15.15 -17.02 0.76
N VAL A 243 -14.34 -17.22 -0.29
CA VAL A 243 -13.44 -16.19 -0.81
C VAL A 243 -14.14 -15.27 -1.82
N SER A 244 -15.08 -15.82 -2.61
CA SER A 244 -15.75 -15.10 -3.71
C SER A 244 -16.97 -14.29 -3.31
N ASN A 245 -17.46 -14.43 -2.07
CA ASN A 245 -18.67 -13.76 -1.59
C ASN A 245 -18.46 -13.15 -0.19
N LEU A 246 -17.47 -12.26 -0.09
CA LEU A 246 -17.18 -11.60 1.18
C LEU A 246 -18.25 -10.54 1.50
N ILE A 247 -18.98 -10.76 2.59
CA ILE A 247 -20.01 -9.84 3.07
C ILE A 247 -19.33 -8.80 3.97
N ILE A 248 -19.11 -7.60 3.42
CA ILE A 248 -18.42 -6.51 4.12
C ILE A 248 -19.39 -5.73 5.01
N ALA A 249 -20.64 -5.57 4.60
CA ALA A 249 -21.71 -4.92 5.35
C ALA A 249 -23.04 -5.66 5.11
N ASN A 250 -24.03 -5.47 5.98
CA ASN A 250 -25.36 -6.09 5.93
C ASN A 250 -26.25 -5.55 4.79
N THR A 251 -25.67 -5.32 3.62
CA THR A 251 -26.38 -5.05 2.38
C THR A 251 -26.95 -6.39 1.87
N ASN A 252 -28.07 -6.80 2.48
CA ASN A 252 -28.89 -7.95 2.09
C ASN A 252 -29.70 -7.69 0.79
N ASP A 253 -29.37 -6.64 0.05
CA ASP A 253 -30.06 -6.20 -1.17
C ASP A 253 -29.68 -7.02 -2.41
N GLY A 254 -28.80 -8.03 -2.28
CA GLY A 254 -28.43 -8.91 -3.40
C GLY A 254 -27.64 -8.20 -4.51
N THR A 255 -27.44 -6.89 -4.38
CA THR A 255 -26.46 -6.12 -5.15
C THR A 255 -25.11 -6.36 -4.52
N GLU A 256 -24.50 -7.49 -4.87
CA GLU A 256 -23.14 -7.86 -4.55
C GLU A 256 -22.18 -6.70 -4.90
N SER A 257 -21.93 -5.80 -3.95
CA SER A 257 -20.78 -4.92 -4.01
C SER A 257 -19.56 -5.75 -3.60
N THR A 258 -19.21 -6.74 -4.43
CA THR A 258 -17.94 -7.44 -4.38
C THR A 258 -16.85 -6.41 -4.56
N HIS A 259 -16.17 -6.04 -3.48
CA HIS A 259 -14.92 -5.29 -3.59
C HIS A 259 -13.86 -6.24 -4.15
N ALA A 260 -13.58 -6.12 -5.45
CA ALA A 260 -12.43 -6.76 -6.11
C ALA A 260 -11.07 -6.26 -5.55
N ASP A 261 -11.10 -5.23 -4.70
CA ASP A 261 -9.95 -4.55 -4.13
C ASP A 261 -9.41 -5.24 -2.85
N ASN A 262 -9.95 -6.41 -2.48
CA ASN A 262 -9.48 -7.16 -1.32
C ASN A 262 -8.14 -7.84 -1.62
N PHE A 263 -7.06 -7.30 -1.05
CA PHE A 263 -5.70 -7.84 -1.16
C PHE A 263 -5.57 -9.30 -0.71
N THR A 264 -6.49 -9.78 0.14
CA THR A 264 -6.59 -11.20 0.51
C THR A 264 -6.89 -12.09 -0.70
N VAL A 265 -7.64 -11.63 -1.69
CA VAL A 265 -7.92 -12.39 -2.92
C VAL A 265 -6.63 -12.61 -3.69
N VAL A 266 -5.84 -11.56 -3.91
CA VAL A 266 -4.54 -11.69 -4.61
C VAL A 266 -3.57 -12.58 -3.82
N ILE A 267 -3.49 -12.44 -2.50
CA ILE A 267 -2.62 -13.30 -1.67
C ILE A 267 -3.08 -14.75 -1.70
N VAL A 268 -4.38 -15.02 -1.57
CA VAL A 268 -4.95 -16.37 -1.63
C VAL A 268 -4.78 -16.95 -3.04
N GLU A 269 -4.95 -16.16 -4.11
CA GLU A 269 -4.69 -16.58 -5.49
C GLU A 269 -3.21 -16.91 -5.71
N PHE A 270 -2.27 -16.09 -5.21
CA PHE A 270 -0.84 -16.39 -5.30
C PHE A 270 -0.43 -17.64 -4.51
N VAL A 271 -1.15 -17.99 -3.44
CA VAL A 271 -0.95 -19.23 -2.68
C VAL A 271 -1.66 -20.43 -3.32
N CYS A 272 -2.84 -20.23 -3.89
CA CYS A 272 -3.64 -21.28 -4.54
C CYS A 272 -3.07 -21.70 -5.90
N VAL A 273 -2.51 -20.78 -6.70
CA VAL A 273 -1.92 -21.09 -8.01
C VAL A 273 -0.84 -22.18 -7.94
N PRO A 274 0.12 -22.17 -6.99
CA PRO A 274 1.07 -23.27 -6.85
C PRO A 274 0.47 -24.55 -6.23
N CYS A 275 -0.61 -24.45 -5.46
CA CYS A 275 -1.28 -25.63 -4.86
C CYS A 275 -2.25 -26.34 -5.80
N CYS A 276 -2.78 -25.64 -6.80
CA CYS A 276 -3.76 -26.17 -7.77
C CYS A 276 -3.19 -26.35 -9.18
N ALA A 277 -1.90 -26.08 -9.40
CA ALA A 277 -1.25 -26.46 -10.66
C ALA A 277 -1.29 -28.00 -10.77
N PRO A 278 -2.06 -28.59 -11.71
CA PRO A 278 -1.98 -30.02 -11.93
C PRO A 278 -0.52 -30.34 -12.27
N HIS A 279 0.05 -31.34 -11.60
CA HIS A 279 1.33 -31.90 -11.97
C HIS A 279 1.31 -32.16 -13.48
N ALA A 280 1.98 -31.29 -14.25
CA ALA A 280 2.21 -31.54 -15.66
C ALA A 280 2.91 -32.92 -15.73
N PRO A 281 2.38 -33.89 -16.48
CA PRO A 281 3.00 -35.20 -16.58
C PRO A 281 4.43 -34.97 -17.08
N ARG A 282 5.40 -35.41 -16.26
CA ARG A 282 6.80 -35.44 -16.67
C ARG A 282 6.86 -36.33 -17.91
N ALA A 283 7.12 -35.74 -19.07
CA ALA A 283 7.49 -36.52 -20.23
C ALA A 283 8.80 -37.22 -19.89
N CYS A 284 8.73 -38.54 -19.67
CA CYS A 284 9.90 -39.39 -19.62
C CYS A 284 10.55 -39.33 -21.02
N VAL A 285 11.81 -38.88 -21.05
CA VAL A 285 12.73 -39.08 -22.18
C VAL A 285 13.72 -40.15 -21.75
#